data_AF-A0A2U1FB86-F1
#
_entry.id   AF-A0A2U1FB86-F1
#
_cell.length_a   1.000
_cell.length_b   1.000
_cell.length_c   1.000
_cell.angle_alpha   90.00
_cell.angle_beta   90.00
_cell.angle_gamma   90.00
#
_symmetry.space_group_name_H-M   'P 1'
#
loop_
_entity.id
_entity.type
_entity.pdbx_description
1 polymer ?
#
loop_
_entity_poly.entity_id
_entity_poly.type
_entity_poly.pdbx_seq_one_letter_code
_entity_poly.pdbx_strand_id
1 'polypeptide(L)' 'MAGRDTWQRWFGGGRAAREVAREAERVVARAAARERLSAVEAEIALLLADEDVPARGRRLAALGLARDDLLAELGTG' A
#
# COMPACT_ATOMS: atom_id res chain seq x y z
N MET A 1 17.59 -24.57 37.67
CA MET A 1 17.36 -23.24 37.07
C MET A 1 17.75 -23.30 35.58
N ALA A 2 16.97 -24.04 34.76
CA ALA A 2 17.31 -24.41 33.37
C ALA A 2 16.21 -24.01 32.36
N GLY A 3 15.45 -22.97 32.69
CA GLY A 3 14.26 -22.55 31.92
C GLY A 3 14.44 -21.29 31.08
N ARG A 4 15.55 -20.54 31.22
CA ARG A 4 15.79 -19.31 30.42
C ARG A 4 16.54 -19.59 29.12
N ASP A 5 17.45 -20.55 29.13
CA ASP A 5 18.34 -20.84 27.99
C ASP A 5 17.62 -21.59 26.86
N THR A 6 16.62 -22.40 27.18
CA THR A 6 15.76 -23.08 26.19
C THR A 6 14.85 -22.11 25.47
N TRP A 7 14.33 -21.08 26.16
CA TRP A 7 13.53 -20.04 25.51
C TRP A 7 14.40 -19.18 24.57
N GLN A 8 15.58 -18.70 24.97
CA GLN A 8 16.44 -17.94 24.04
C GLN A 8 16.97 -18.76 22.84
N ARG A 9 17.06 -20.09 22.97
CA ARG A 9 17.52 -20.97 21.89
C ARG A 9 16.43 -21.32 20.87
N TRP A 10 15.18 -21.43 21.31
CA TRP A 10 14.02 -21.57 20.42
C TRP A 10 13.60 -20.21 19.83
N PHE A 11 13.68 -19.16 20.65
CA PHE A 11 13.59 -17.77 20.25
C PHE A 11 14.99 -17.23 19.98
N GLY A 12 15.62 -17.67 18.89
CA GLY A 12 16.61 -16.89 18.13
C GLY A 12 15.99 -15.58 17.61
N GLY A 13 15.36 -14.85 18.53
CA GLY A 13 13.99 -14.36 18.42
C GLY A 13 13.90 -12.91 18.01
N GLY A 14 15.05 -12.30 17.70
CA GLY A 14 15.09 -10.99 17.09
C GLY A 14 14.95 -11.05 15.58
N ARG A 15 15.62 -11.98 14.89
CA ARG A 15 15.69 -11.93 13.41
C ARG A 15 14.37 -12.34 12.76
N ALA A 16 13.87 -13.53 13.06
CA ALA A 16 12.61 -14.02 12.49
C ALA A 16 11.42 -13.11 12.87
N ALA A 17 11.34 -12.64 14.12
CA ALA A 17 10.30 -11.70 14.53
C ALA A 17 10.40 -10.35 13.79
N ARG A 18 11.61 -9.83 13.55
CA ARG A 18 11.81 -8.61 12.74
C ARG A 18 11.47 -8.81 11.28
N GLU A 19 11.74 -9.99 10.71
CA GLU A 19 11.36 -10.33 9.34
C GLU A 19 9.84 -10.40 9.20
N VAL A 20 9.15 -11.04 10.14
CA VAL A 20 7.69 -11.07 10.19
C VAL A 20 7.10 -9.66 10.36
N ALA A 21 7.66 -8.85 11.25
CA ALA A 21 7.21 -7.46 11.44
C ALA A 21 7.36 -6.62 10.17
N ARG A 22 8.49 -6.72 9.47
CA ARG A 22 8.72 -6.03 8.19
C ARG A 22 7.76 -6.50 7.11
N GLU A 23 7.47 -7.80 7.04
CA GLU A 23 6.51 -8.29 6.06
C GLU A 23 5.09 -7.82 6.39
N ALA A 24 4.71 -7.79 7.66
CA ALA A 24 3.44 -7.20 8.09
C ALA A 24 3.33 -5.71 7.69
N GLU A 25 4.40 -4.93 7.91
CA GLU A 25 4.46 -3.52 7.48
C GLU A 25 4.29 -3.39 5.96
N ARG A 26 4.93 -4.25 5.15
CA ARG A 26 4.77 -4.25 3.68
C ARG A 26 3.34 -4.61 3.27
N VAL A 27 2.72 -5.60 3.92
CA VAL A 27 1.34 -5.98 3.64
C VAL A 27 0.39 -4.82 3.93
N VAL A 28 0.57 -4.15 5.07
CA VAL A 28 -0.22 -2.97 5.45
C VAL A 28 0.00 -1.82 4.46
N ALA A 29 1.24 -1.55 4.06
CA ALA A 29 1.55 -0.53 3.06
C ALA A 29 0.89 -0.82 1.70
N ARG A 30 0.98 -2.06 1.21
CA ARG A 30 0.31 -2.50 -0.03
C ARG A 30 -1.21 -2.40 0.06
N ALA A 31 -1.80 -2.72 1.22
CA ALA A 31 -3.24 -2.57 1.43
C ALA A 31 -3.65 -1.08 1.35
N ALA A 32 -2.90 -0.20 2.01
CA ALA A 32 -3.14 1.24 1.95
C ALA A 32 -2.93 1.82 0.54
N ALA A 33 -1.97 1.32 -0.23
CA ALA A 33 -1.78 1.70 -1.64
C ALA A 33 -2.96 1.30 -2.51
N ARG A 34 -3.51 0.09 -2.32
CA ARG A 34 -4.71 -0.37 -3.04
C ARG A 34 -5.95 0.46 -2.71
N GLU A 35 -6.13 0.82 -1.45
CA GLU A 35 -7.23 1.68 -1.03
C GLU A 35 -7.16 3.06 -1.69
N ARG A 36 -5.97 3.69 -1.68
CA ARG A 36 -5.70 4.95 -2.39
C ARG A 36 -5.98 4.82 -3.90
N LEU A 37 -5.51 3.73 -4.53
CA LEU A 37 -5.74 3.48 -5.95
C LEU A 37 -7.24 3.39 -6.26
N SER A 38 -8.00 2.64 -5.46
CA SER A 38 -9.44 2.51 -5.63
C SER A 38 -10.16 3.86 -5.51
N ALA A 39 -9.72 4.74 -4.60
CA ALA A 39 -10.30 6.08 -4.47
C ALA A 39 -10.02 6.96 -5.70
N VAL A 40 -8.78 6.93 -6.23
CA VAL A 40 -8.41 7.66 -7.46
C VAL A 40 -9.22 7.15 -8.66
N GLU A 41 -9.35 5.84 -8.81
CA GLU A 41 -10.14 5.23 -9.89
C GLU A 41 -11.63 5.60 -9.81
N ALA A 42 -12.19 5.65 -8.60
CA ALA A 42 -13.56 6.10 -8.39
C ALA A 42 -13.75 7.57 -8.78
N GLU A 43 -12.80 8.45 -8.42
CA GLU A 43 -12.85 9.85 -8.80
C GLU A 43 -12.73 10.04 -10.32
N ILE A 44 -11.84 9.29 -10.97
CA ILE A 44 -11.74 9.26 -12.44
C ILE A 44 -13.07 8.85 -13.05
N ALA A 45 -13.71 7.78 -12.55
CA ALA A 45 -14.99 7.31 -13.06
C ALA A 45 -16.10 8.36 -12.92
N LEU A 46 -16.17 9.05 -11.77
CA LEU A 46 -17.12 10.14 -11.54
C LEU A 46 -16.90 11.30 -12.53
N LEU A 47 -15.65 11.72 -12.70
CA LEU A 47 -15.32 12.77 -13.67
C LEU A 47 -15.58 12.31 -15.11
N LEU A 48 -15.44 11.03 -15.42
CA LEU A 48 -15.76 10.53 -16.76
C LEU A 48 -17.26 10.56 -17.02
N ALA A 49 -18.09 10.36 -16.00
CA ALA A 49 -19.55 10.36 -16.08
C ALA A 49 -20.17 11.77 -16.18
N ASP A 50 -19.50 12.80 -15.67
CA ASP A 50 -19.98 14.18 -15.70
C ASP A 50 -19.05 15.08 -16.54
N GLU A 51 -19.54 15.52 -17.70
CA GLU A 51 -18.79 16.36 -18.62
C GLU A 51 -18.82 17.85 -18.30
N ASP A 52 -19.73 18.29 -17.41
CA ASP A 52 -19.92 19.69 -17.04
C ASP A 52 -18.92 20.16 -15.98
N VAL A 53 -18.08 19.25 -15.47
CA VAL A 53 -17.09 19.57 -14.43
C VAL A 53 -16.06 20.56 -14.95
N PRO A 54 -15.92 21.75 -14.33
CA PRO A 54 -14.89 22.71 -14.71
C PRO A 54 -13.49 22.10 -14.61
N ALA A 55 -12.67 22.34 -15.64
CA ALA A 55 -11.30 21.83 -15.72
C ALA A 55 -11.16 20.29 -15.65
N ARG A 56 -12.22 19.54 -15.99
CA ARG A 56 -12.25 18.06 -16.07
C ARG A 56 -10.98 17.46 -16.67
N GLY A 57 -10.56 17.95 -17.84
CA GLY A 57 -9.37 17.43 -18.53
C GLY A 57 -8.07 17.56 -17.71
N ARG A 58 -7.87 18.69 -17.02
CA ARG A 58 -6.69 18.88 -16.15
C ARG A 58 -6.75 17.96 -14.93
N ARG A 59 -7.94 17.79 -14.35
CA ARG A 59 -8.14 16.92 -13.18
C ARG A 59 -7.95 15.44 -13.52
N LEU A 60 -8.49 14.99 -14.65
CA LEU A 60 -8.27 13.64 -15.18
C LEU A 60 -6.78 13.37 -15.45
N ALA A 61 -6.04 14.35 -15.99
CA ALA A 61 -4.60 14.19 -16.21
C ALA A 61 -3.84 14.01 -14.87
N ALA A 62 -4.16 14.82 -13.86
CA ALA A 62 -3.53 14.72 -12.54
C ALA A 62 -3.86 13.39 -11.84
N LEU A 63 -5.12 12.95 -11.89
CA LEU A 63 -5.53 11.65 -11.33
C LEU A 63 -4.92 10.48 -12.09
N GLY A 64 -4.76 10.60 -13.42
CA GLY A 64 -4.06 9.60 -14.23
C GLY A 64 -2.62 9.39 -13.78
N LEU A 65 -1.88 10.48 -13.54
CA LEU A 65 -0.52 10.42 -13.00
C LEU A 65 -0.51 9.76 -11.60
N ALA A 66 -1.42 10.19 -10.71
CA ALA A 66 -1.50 9.61 -9.36
C ALA A 66 -1.82 8.11 -9.39
N ARG A 67 -2.68 7.67 -10.31
CA ARG A 67 -2.99 6.25 -10.52
C ARG A 67 -1.75 5.49 -10.97
N ASP A 68 -1.03 6.02 -11.96
CA ASP A 68 0.16 5.36 -12.51
C ASP A 68 1.29 5.26 -11.46
N ASP A 69 1.47 6.29 -10.62
CA ASP A 69 2.40 6.27 -9.49
C ASP A 69 2.03 5.18 -8.45
N LEU A 70 0.74 5.05 -8.11
CA LEU A 70 0.26 4.02 -7.20
C LEU A 70 0.42 2.60 -7.78
N LEU A 71 0.18 2.44 -9.08
CA LEU A 71 0.43 1.17 -9.77
C LEU A 71 1.91 0.80 -9.75
N ALA A 72 2.81 1.78 -9.91
CA ALA A 72 4.25 1.57 -9.76
C ALA A 72 4.64 1.20 -8.32
N GLU A 73 4.05 1.84 -7.31
CA GLU A 73 4.23 1.49 -5.88
C GLU A 73 3.82 0.03 -5.60
N LEU A 74 2.71 -0.42 -6.22
CA LEU A 74 2.21 -1.79 -6.06
C LEU A 74 3.01 -2.83 -6.87
N GLY A 75 3.59 -2.44 -8.00
CA GLY A 75 4.37 -3.30 -8.88
C GLY A 75 5.84 -3.48 -8.47
N THR A 76 6.37 -2.61 -7.61
CA THR A 76 7.76 -2.68 -7.11
C THR A 76 7.94 -3.58 -5.86
N GLY A 77 7.00 -4.51 -5.65
CA GLY A 77 6.89 -5.35 -4.45
C GLY A 77 7.52 -6.72 -4.51
#